data_AF-A0A1H3KW77-F1
#
_entry.id   AF-A0A1H3KW77-F1
#
_cell.length_a   1.000
_cell.length_b   1.000
_cell.length_c   1.000
_cell.angle_alpha   90.00
_cell.angle_beta   90.00
_cell.angle_gamma   90.00
#
_symmetry.space_group_name_H-M   'P 1'
#
loop_
_entity.id
_entity.type
_entity.pdbx_description
1 polymer ?
#
loop_
_entity_poly.entity_id
_entity_poly.type
_entity_poly.pdbx_seq_one_letter_code
_entity_poly.pdbx_strand_id
1 'polypeptide(L)'
;MTRDTPPISRRTALRTVAGAALTTLAGCMNTNESSGTPSNGSPSQNDQGPLQRVAVDGTTVVVELSEDTDVSQVNLIQPNGELFGQRDVATGAQQVSFEIGTSYAPGEYRVLALEGEETVQESALSVQPNLSIVEMGIGKNQPEKMWNSSSDKISKEAFVSVENQGNGPDAITQLLFIGDVPYPSDEEGTNYDENDDVSGIYDPEEDTEVDEVVIEPGEQLTLYSYRSPFAFVRGEGTSCESEEQTGSFEVIIETRVGTNRVSNTYSIHYSASEEFDNCEITISED
;
A
#
# COMPACT_ATOMS: atom_id res chain seq x y z
N MET A 1 -15.83 -39.99 27.77
CA MET A 1 -16.80 -39.04 28.33
C MET A 1 -16.80 -37.81 27.45
N THR A 2 -18.01 -37.34 27.19
CA THR A 2 -18.48 -36.48 26.12
C THR A 2 -18.00 -35.03 26.26
N ARG A 3 -17.85 -34.36 25.11
CA ARG A 3 -17.55 -32.93 24.92
C ARG A 3 -18.55 -32.03 25.64
N ASP A 4 -18.13 -30.83 26.04
CA ASP A 4 -18.96 -29.63 25.93
C ASP A 4 -18.10 -28.39 25.66
N THR A 5 -18.39 -27.77 24.51
CA THR A 5 -17.84 -26.52 24.01
C THR A 5 -18.91 -25.45 24.23
N PRO A 6 -18.60 -24.27 24.79
CA PRO A 6 -19.60 -23.22 24.89
C PRO A 6 -19.87 -22.56 23.51
N PRO A 7 -21.14 -22.27 23.17
CA PRO A 7 -21.59 -21.93 21.83
C PRO A 7 -21.44 -20.45 21.46
N ILE A 8 -21.15 -20.22 20.17
CA ILE A 8 -21.24 -18.95 19.45
C ILE A 8 -22.69 -18.43 19.51
N SER A 9 -22.87 -17.22 20.04
CA SER A 9 -24.16 -16.51 20.03
C SER A 9 -24.39 -15.81 18.68
N ARG A 10 -25.50 -16.16 18.03
CA ARG A 10 -26.00 -15.53 16.80
C ARG A 10 -27.24 -14.68 17.12
N ARG A 11 -27.36 -13.56 16.39
CA ARG A 11 -28.54 -12.70 16.13
C ARG A 11 -28.78 -11.53 17.08
N THR A 12 -28.69 -10.32 16.53
CA THR A 12 -29.86 -9.42 16.46
C THR A 12 -29.83 -8.72 15.12
N ALA A 13 -30.98 -8.71 14.46
CA ALA A 13 -31.19 -8.28 13.10
C ALA A 13 -32.13 -7.06 13.08
N LEU A 14 -31.97 -6.26 12.02
CA LEU A 14 -32.97 -5.47 11.29
C LEU A 14 -33.36 -4.06 11.76
N ARG A 15 -33.17 -3.16 10.77
CA ARG A 15 -34.09 -2.15 10.23
C ARG A 15 -34.21 -0.82 10.97
N THR A 16 -33.76 0.24 10.30
CA THR A 16 -34.59 1.44 10.10
C THR A 16 -34.34 2.01 8.71
N VAL A 17 -35.43 2.11 7.94
CA VAL A 17 -35.56 2.78 6.65
C VAL A 17 -36.33 4.07 6.90
N ALA A 18 -35.80 5.22 6.47
CA ALA A 18 -36.50 6.47 6.13
C ALA A 18 -35.41 7.52 5.81
N GLY A 19 -35.48 8.38 4.81
CA GLY A 19 -36.51 8.69 3.82
C GLY A 19 -35.89 9.70 2.84
N ALA A 20 -36.36 9.66 1.60
CA ALA A 20 -35.85 10.45 0.48
C ALA A 20 -36.05 11.97 0.68
N ALA A 21 -35.03 12.75 0.30
CA ALA A 21 -35.18 14.15 -0.07
C ALA A 21 -34.68 14.32 -1.51
N LEU A 22 -35.62 14.51 -2.43
CA LEU A 22 -35.36 14.89 -3.82
C LEU A 22 -35.06 16.39 -3.87
N THR A 23 -33.81 16.77 -4.12
CA THR A 23 -33.46 18.13 -4.53
C THR A 23 -33.29 18.16 -6.05
N THR A 24 -34.22 18.85 -6.71
CA THR A 24 -34.12 19.22 -8.12
C THR A 24 -33.23 20.44 -8.24
N LEU A 25 -32.08 20.29 -8.92
CA LEU A 25 -31.30 21.43 -9.41
C LEU A 25 -31.34 21.41 -10.92
N ALA A 26 -32.08 22.36 -11.48
CA ALA A 26 -31.99 22.74 -12.89
C ALA A 26 -30.77 23.64 -13.08
N GLY A 27 -30.03 23.43 -14.18
CA GLY A 27 -28.89 24.26 -14.53
C GLY A 27 -28.23 23.85 -15.84
N CYS A 28 -28.97 23.91 -16.96
CA CYS A 28 -28.34 23.95 -18.27
C CYS A 28 -27.76 25.36 -18.49
N MET A 29 -26.44 25.50 -18.58
CA MET A 29 -25.85 26.49 -19.48
C MET A 29 -24.50 25.99 -19.96
N ASN A 30 -24.44 25.72 -21.26
CA ASN A 30 -23.24 25.36 -22.00
C ASN A 30 -22.55 26.66 -22.44
N THR A 31 -21.24 26.79 -22.24
CA THR A 31 -20.32 27.48 -23.15
C THR A 31 -18.87 27.14 -22.77
N ASN A 32 -18.13 26.65 -23.77
CA ASN A 32 -16.74 26.21 -23.73
C ASN A 32 -15.77 27.34 -23.35
N GLU A 33 -14.77 27.03 -22.53
CA GLU A 33 -13.39 27.50 -22.73
C GLU A 33 -12.40 26.59 -21.98
N SER A 34 -11.32 26.23 -22.68
CA SER A 34 -10.31 25.25 -22.29
C SER A 34 -9.44 25.70 -21.12
N SER A 35 -9.22 24.79 -20.16
CA SER A 35 -8.00 24.75 -19.34
C SER A 35 -7.92 23.39 -18.65
N GLY A 36 -6.86 22.63 -18.94
CA GLY A 36 -6.65 21.26 -18.47
C GLY A 36 -6.33 21.17 -16.98
N THR A 37 -6.85 20.10 -16.37
CA THR A 37 -6.63 19.69 -14.98
C THR A 37 -6.53 18.15 -14.97
N PRO A 38 -5.71 17.52 -14.09
CA PRO A 38 -5.19 16.16 -14.28
C PRO A 38 -6.25 15.07 -14.15
N SER A 39 -6.06 14.00 -14.93
CA SER A 39 -6.92 12.82 -14.96
C SER A 39 -6.73 11.98 -13.69
N ASN A 40 -7.73 12.04 -12.80
CA ASN A 40 -7.87 11.07 -11.72
C ASN A 40 -8.43 9.77 -12.33
N GLY A 41 -7.75 8.63 -12.14
CA GLY A 41 -8.09 7.34 -12.74
C GLY A 41 -9.46 6.83 -12.29
N SER A 42 -10.51 7.17 -13.04
CA SER A 42 -11.84 6.57 -12.88
C SER A 42 -11.93 5.25 -13.65
N PRO A 43 -12.67 4.25 -13.13
CA PRO A 43 -12.99 3.06 -13.90
C PRO A 43 -13.70 3.47 -15.19
N SER A 44 -13.19 3.04 -16.33
CA SER A 44 -13.85 3.27 -17.62
C SER A 44 -15.10 2.39 -17.68
N GLN A 45 -16.25 2.94 -17.28
CA GLN A 45 -17.55 2.33 -17.55
C GLN A 45 -17.87 2.55 -19.02
N ASN A 46 -17.79 1.48 -19.81
CA ASN A 46 -18.25 1.48 -21.19
C ASN A 46 -19.67 0.92 -21.24
N ASP A 47 -20.67 1.79 -21.11
CA ASP A 47 -22.10 1.41 -21.11
C ASP A 47 -22.62 0.84 -22.46
N GLN A 48 -21.77 0.72 -23.49
CA GLN A 48 -22.20 0.37 -24.85
C GLN A 48 -21.39 -0.76 -25.53
N GLY A 49 -20.77 -1.67 -24.77
CA GLY A 49 -20.05 -2.81 -25.35
C GLY A 49 -19.99 -4.06 -24.46
N PRO A 50 -19.42 -5.17 -24.97
CA PRO A 50 -19.29 -6.41 -24.21
C PRO A 50 -18.42 -6.31 -22.95
N LEU A 51 -17.49 -5.36 -22.88
CA LEU A 51 -16.69 -5.02 -21.69
C LEU A 51 -17.44 -3.99 -20.84
N GLN A 52 -17.94 -4.40 -19.69
CA GLN A 52 -18.71 -3.55 -18.76
C GLN A 52 -17.80 -2.77 -17.83
N ARG A 53 -16.79 -3.45 -17.28
CA ARG A 53 -15.80 -2.86 -16.38
C ARG A 53 -14.46 -3.55 -16.53
N VAL A 54 -13.41 -2.75 -16.48
CA VAL A 54 -12.02 -3.20 -16.39
C VAL A 54 -11.40 -2.48 -15.21
N ALA A 55 -10.90 -3.22 -14.22
CA ALA A 55 -10.29 -2.65 -13.03
C ALA A 55 -9.28 -3.63 -12.42
N VAL A 56 -8.44 -3.12 -11.54
CA VAL A 56 -7.60 -3.95 -10.66
C VAL A 56 -8.36 -4.18 -9.36
N ASP A 57 -8.32 -5.42 -8.89
CA ASP A 57 -8.87 -5.87 -7.61
C ASP A 57 -7.78 -6.71 -6.91
N GLY A 58 -7.25 -6.18 -5.80
CA GLY A 58 -6.01 -6.67 -5.17
C GLY A 58 -4.85 -6.76 -6.17
N THR A 59 -4.39 -7.97 -6.45
CA THR A 59 -3.30 -8.29 -7.38
C THR A 59 -3.75 -8.77 -8.76
N THR A 60 -5.03 -8.60 -9.08
CA THR A 60 -5.65 -9.15 -10.29
C THR A 60 -6.32 -8.06 -11.13
N VAL A 61 -6.13 -8.11 -12.45
CA VAL A 61 -6.99 -7.37 -13.38
C VAL A 61 -8.27 -8.17 -13.60
N VAL A 62 -9.39 -7.57 -13.19
CA VAL A 62 -10.74 -8.10 -13.36
C VAL A 62 -11.42 -7.41 -14.54
N VAL A 63 -11.98 -8.23 -15.43
CA VAL A 63 -12.77 -7.79 -16.58
C VAL A 63 -14.18 -8.34 -16.43
N GLU A 64 -15.14 -7.44 -16.22
CA GLU A 64 -16.57 -7.76 -16.18
C GLU A 64 -17.16 -7.64 -17.58
N LEU A 65 -17.96 -8.64 -17.96
CA LEU A 65 -18.56 -8.81 -19.27
C LEU A 65 -20.09 -8.68 -19.20
N SER A 66 -20.72 -8.25 -20.29
CA SER A 66 -22.19 -8.24 -20.39
C SER A 66 -22.75 -9.66 -20.42
N GLU A 67 -23.92 -9.88 -19.82
CA GLU A 67 -24.53 -11.23 -19.68
C GLU A 67 -24.78 -11.93 -21.03
N ASP A 68 -25.06 -11.16 -22.08
CA ASP A 68 -25.39 -11.64 -23.43
C ASP A 68 -24.23 -11.39 -24.43
N THR A 69 -22.98 -11.50 -23.99
CA THR A 69 -21.82 -11.31 -24.86
C THR A 69 -21.52 -12.56 -25.73
N ASP A 70 -21.24 -12.34 -27.02
CA ASP A 70 -20.69 -13.36 -27.93
C ASP A 70 -19.15 -13.41 -27.91
N VAL A 71 -18.51 -12.63 -27.03
CA VAL A 71 -17.05 -12.65 -26.84
C VAL A 71 -16.60 -14.06 -26.48
N SER A 72 -15.67 -14.58 -27.28
CA SER A 72 -15.08 -15.90 -27.08
C SER A 72 -13.74 -15.84 -26.34
N GLN A 73 -13.06 -14.69 -26.36
CA GLN A 73 -11.73 -14.53 -25.79
C GLN A 73 -11.47 -13.09 -25.34
N VAL A 74 -10.73 -12.92 -24.25
CA VAL A 74 -10.19 -11.63 -23.80
C VAL A 74 -8.66 -11.71 -23.76
N ASN A 75 -8.01 -10.71 -24.35
CA ASN A 75 -6.56 -10.54 -24.31
C ASN A 75 -6.19 -9.33 -23.49
N LEU A 76 -5.19 -9.48 -22.62
CA LEU A 76 -4.56 -8.39 -21.89
C LEU A 76 -3.20 -8.10 -22.54
N ILE A 77 -3.02 -6.88 -23.04
CA ILE A 77 -1.80 -6.39 -23.66
C ILE A 77 -1.10 -5.45 -22.66
N GLN A 78 0.18 -5.69 -22.41
CA GLN A 78 0.96 -4.89 -21.46
C GLN A 78 1.49 -3.60 -22.11
N PRO A 79 2.02 -2.63 -21.33
CA PRO A 79 2.38 -1.31 -21.84
C PRO A 79 3.38 -1.30 -23.00
N ASN A 80 4.25 -2.32 -23.10
CA ASN A 80 5.21 -2.46 -24.20
C ASN A 80 4.58 -2.98 -25.52
N GLY A 81 3.28 -3.30 -25.52
CA GLY A 81 2.54 -3.80 -26.67
C GLY A 81 2.51 -5.33 -26.81
N GLU A 82 3.20 -6.08 -25.95
CA GLU A 82 3.19 -7.54 -25.96
C GLU A 82 1.95 -8.11 -25.24
N LEU A 83 1.59 -9.34 -25.59
CA LEU A 83 0.51 -10.07 -24.92
C LEU A 83 0.96 -10.45 -23.50
N PHE A 84 0.31 -9.91 -22.48
CA PHE A 84 0.47 -10.34 -21.10
C PHE A 84 -0.17 -11.72 -20.89
N GLY A 85 -1.40 -11.89 -21.38
CA GLY A 85 -2.12 -13.14 -21.27
C GLY A 85 -3.43 -13.14 -22.03
N GLN A 86 -4.01 -14.33 -22.18
CA GLN A 86 -5.31 -14.55 -22.81
C GLN A 86 -6.21 -15.42 -21.93
N ARG A 87 -7.53 -15.21 -22.03
CA ARG A 87 -8.56 -16.00 -21.36
C ARG A 87 -9.69 -16.31 -22.32
N ASP A 88 -10.03 -17.59 -22.44
CA ASP A 88 -11.24 -18.01 -23.12
C ASP A 88 -12.46 -17.66 -22.27
N VAL A 89 -13.52 -17.18 -22.92
CA VAL A 89 -14.78 -16.83 -22.27
C VAL A 89 -15.76 -17.97 -22.50
N ALA A 90 -16.12 -18.67 -21.42
CA ALA A 90 -17.17 -19.69 -21.49
C ALA A 90 -18.54 -19.04 -21.70
N THR A 91 -19.45 -19.76 -22.37
CA THR A 91 -20.83 -19.28 -22.56
C THR A 91 -21.49 -18.93 -21.22
N GLY A 92 -21.99 -17.70 -21.11
CA GLY A 92 -22.61 -17.17 -19.90
C GLY A 92 -21.64 -16.71 -18.81
N ALA A 93 -20.32 -16.71 -19.06
CA ALA A 93 -19.35 -16.12 -18.16
C ALA A 93 -19.47 -14.59 -18.18
N GLN A 94 -19.56 -13.99 -16.99
CA GLN A 94 -19.69 -12.54 -16.80
C GLN A 94 -18.40 -11.90 -16.32
N GLN A 95 -17.34 -12.68 -16.11
CA GLN A 95 -16.08 -12.20 -15.57
C GLN A 95 -14.91 -13.07 -16.04
N VAL A 96 -13.80 -12.42 -16.34
CA VAL A 96 -12.48 -13.07 -16.49
C VAL A 96 -11.42 -12.31 -15.70
N SER A 97 -10.35 -13.00 -15.34
CA SER A 97 -9.28 -12.44 -14.50
C SER A 97 -7.87 -12.77 -14.99
N PHE A 98 -6.97 -11.82 -14.76
CA PHE A 98 -5.53 -11.93 -15.02
C PHE A 98 -4.77 -11.59 -13.74
N GLU A 99 -4.06 -12.57 -13.17
CA GLU A 99 -3.16 -12.35 -12.05
C GLU A 99 -1.94 -11.53 -12.53
N ILE A 100 -1.78 -10.33 -12.01
CA ILE A 100 -0.64 -9.45 -12.33
C ILE A 100 0.40 -9.42 -11.21
N GLY A 101 0.01 -9.77 -9.98
CA GLY A 101 0.92 -9.77 -8.83
C GLY A 101 1.53 -8.40 -8.57
N THR A 102 2.79 -8.39 -8.12
CA THR A 102 3.62 -7.20 -7.92
C THR A 102 4.86 -7.19 -8.81
N SER A 103 4.83 -7.94 -9.93
CA SER A 103 5.95 -8.03 -10.89
C SER A 103 5.56 -7.54 -12.28
N TYR A 104 4.50 -6.75 -12.37
CA TYR A 104 3.96 -6.22 -13.62
C TYR A 104 4.71 -4.94 -14.05
N ALA A 105 4.60 -4.60 -15.33
CA ALA A 105 5.15 -3.34 -15.84
C ALA A 105 4.12 -2.22 -15.63
N PRO A 106 4.42 -1.17 -14.85
CA PRO A 106 3.46 -0.09 -14.64
C PRO A 106 3.20 0.68 -15.94
N GLY A 107 1.96 1.13 -16.14
CA GLY A 107 1.56 1.91 -17.32
C GLY A 107 0.18 1.55 -17.86
N GLU A 108 -0.08 1.91 -19.12
CA GLU A 108 -1.36 1.64 -19.77
C GLU A 108 -1.40 0.23 -20.37
N TYR A 109 -2.29 -0.60 -19.84
CA TYR A 109 -2.67 -1.88 -20.40
C TYR A 109 -3.86 -1.73 -21.34
N ARG A 110 -3.95 -2.62 -22.34
CA ARG A 110 -5.09 -2.66 -23.26
C ARG A 110 -5.79 -4.01 -23.14
N VAL A 111 -7.09 -3.98 -22.89
CA VAL A 111 -7.96 -5.15 -22.83
C VAL A 111 -8.73 -5.24 -24.13
N LEU A 112 -8.50 -6.32 -24.86
CA LEU A 112 -9.16 -6.59 -26.14
C LEU A 112 -10.18 -7.70 -25.94
N ALA A 113 -11.43 -7.44 -26.28
CA ALA A 113 -12.49 -8.45 -26.37
C ALA A 113 -12.60 -8.94 -27.81
N LEU A 114 -12.59 -10.26 -28.00
CA LEU A 114 -12.60 -10.89 -29.32
C LEU A 114 -13.82 -11.78 -29.51
N GLU A 115 -14.42 -11.69 -30.70
CA GLU A 115 -15.38 -12.65 -31.24
C GLU A 115 -14.66 -13.45 -32.35
N GLY A 116 -14.25 -14.68 -32.05
CA GLY A 116 -13.33 -15.43 -32.90
C GLY A 116 -11.96 -14.72 -33.00
N GLU A 117 -11.58 -14.27 -34.19
CA GLU A 117 -10.31 -13.57 -34.45
C GLU A 117 -10.48 -12.04 -34.53
N GLU A 118 -11.73 -11.54 -34.48
CA GLU A 118 -12.02 -10.11 -34.63
C GLU A 118 -12.10 -9.42 -33.27
N THR A 119 -11.41 -8.28 -33.11
CA THR A 119 -11.53 -7.44 -31.91
C THR A 119 -12.81 -6.61 -32.01
N VAL A 120 -13.77 -6.91 -31.15
CA VAL A 120 -15.08 -6.24 -31.10
C VAL A 120 -15.09 -5.05 -30.15
N GLN A 121 -14.21 -5.04 -29.14
CA GLN A 121 -14.02 -3.89 -28.26
C GLN A 121 -12.61 -3.85 -27.69
N GLU A 122 -12.12 -2.64 -27.43
CA GLU A 122 -10.87 -2.35 -26.73
C GLU A 122 -11.15 -1.39 -25.57
N SER A 123 -10.51 -1.63 -24.43
CA SER A 123 -10.52 -0.74 -23.27
C SER A 123 -9.09 -0.53 -22.78
N ALA A 124 -8.75 0.71 -22.42
CA ALA A 124 -7.49 1.02 -21.76
C ALA A 124 -7.66 0.92 -20.23
N LEU A 125 -6.63 0.46 -19.54
CA LEU A 125 -6.52 0.41 -18.09
C LEU A 125 -5.11 0.88 -17.70
N SER A 126 -5.00 2.05 -17.08
CA SER A 126 -3.73 2.41 -16.41
C SER A 126 -3.57 1.50 -15.19
N VAL A 127 -2.39 0.96 -14.96
CA VAL A 127 -2.03 0.22 -13.74
C VAL A 127 -0.73 0.79 -13.21
N GLN A 128 -0.80 1.55 -12.12
CA GLN A 128 0.34 2.20 -11.52
C GLN A 128 0.12 2.34 -10.01
N PRO A 129 1.09 1.94 -9.16
CA PRO A 129 1.03 2.22 -7.75
C PRO A 129 1.36 3.71 -7.49
N ASN A 130 0.92 4.23 -6.36
CA ASN A 130 1.27 5.56 -5.89
C ASN A 130 1.34 5.55 -4.37
N LEU A 131 2.52 5.18 -3.85
CA LEU A 131 2.75 5.02 -2.41
C LEU A 131 3.18 6.34 -1.78
N SER A 132 2.71 6.58 -0.56
CA SER A 132 3.16 7.69 0.27
C SER A 132 3.24 7.25 1.73
N ILE A 133 4.23 7.76 2.45
CA ILE A 133 4.31 7.65 3.91
C ILE A 133 3.38 8.72 4.48
N VAL A 134 2.36 8.30 5.23
CA VAL A 134 1.33 9.18 5.79
C VAL A 134 1.46 9.39 7.29
N GLU A 135 2.18 8.50 7.97
CA GLU A 135 2.51 8.65 9.38
C GLU A 135 3.76 7.83 9.72
N MET A 136 4.55 8.33 10.66
CA MET A 136 5.57 7.56 11.35
C MET A 136 5.47 7.82 12.85
N GLY A 137 5.89 6.84 13.65
CA GLY A 137 6.10 7.02 15.07
C GLY A 137 6.98 5.95 15.68
N ILE A 138 7.21 6.09 16.99
CA ILE A 138 8.04 5.14 17.76
C ILE A 138 7.26 4.57 18.93
N GLY A 139 7.51 3.31 19.26
CA GLY A 139 6.82 2.64 20.36
C GLY A 139 7.09 3.25 21.73
N LYS A 140 8.21 3.97 21.92
CA LYS A 140 8.47 4.75 23.15
C LYS A 140 7.39 5.80 23.42
N ASN A 141 6.92 6.46 22.36
CA ASN A 141 6.01 7.60 22.44
C ASN A 141 4.55 7.20 22.19
N GLN A 142 4.33 6.20 21.34
CA GLN A 142 3.00 5.76 20.90
C GLN A 142 2.88 4.22 21.00
N PRO A 143 3.03 3.63 22.19
CA PRO A 143 3.00 2.18 22.37
C PRO A 143 1.66 1.56 21.93
N GLU A 144 0.57 2.31 21.99
CA GLU A 144 -0.77 1.87 21.56
C GLU A 144 -0.90 1.62 20.06
N LYS A 145 0.00 2.19 19.24
CA LYS A 145 0.04 1.96 17.79
C LYS A 145 0.91 0.79 17.38
N MET A 146 1.67 0.23 18.32
CA MET A 146 2.55 -0.90 18.08
C MET A 146 1.78 -2.23 18.20
N TRP A 147 2.32 -3.28 17.58
CA TRP A 147 1.72 -4.61 17.57
C TRP A 147 1.50 -5.23 18.97
N ASN A 148 2.27 -4.79 19.97
CA ASN A 148 2.11 -5.21 21.35
C ASN A 148 2.40 -4.07 22.33
N SER A 149 1.38 -3.28 22.64
CA SER A 149 1.46 -2.07 23.47
C SER A 149 1.93 -2.27 24.91
N SER A 150 2.02 -3.51 25.40
CA SER A 150 2.39 -3.82 26.79
C SER A 150 3.80 -4.39 26.92
N SER A 151 4.54 -4.51 25.82
CA SER A 151 5.87 -5.10 25.79
C SER A 151 6.96 -4.04 25.87
N ASP A 152 7.94 -4.17 26.75
CA ASP A 152 9.10 -3.27 26.74
C ASP A 152 9.89 -3.35 25.42
N LYS A 153 9.72 -4.44 24.65
CA LYS A 153 10.39 -4.66 23.37
C LYS A 153 10.07 -3.58 22.33
N ILE A 154 8.83 -3.08 22.30
CA ILE A 154 8.39 -2.11 21.28
C ILE A 154 8.96 -0.71 21.51
N SER A 155 9.50 -0.41 22.70
CA SER A 155 9.98 0.93 23.04
C SER A 155 11.13 1.42 22.14
N LYS A 156 11.86 0.50 21.51
CA LYS A 156 12.99 0.78 20.61
C LYS A 156 12.64 0.65 19.13
N GLU A 157 11.39 0.33 18.86
CA GLU A 157 10.88 0.02 17.54
C GLU A 157 10.05 1.18 17.01
N ALA A 158 9.87 1.19 15.70
CA ALA A 158 9.11 2.18 14.96
C ALA A 158 7.96 1.54 14.20
N PHE A 159 6.98 2.37 13.87
CA PHE A 159 5.95 2.02 12.90
C PHE A 159 5.88 3.10 11.83
N VAL A 160 5.49 2.69 10.63
CA VAL A 160 5.32 3.58 9.47
C VAL A 160 4.02 3.20 8.78
N SER A 161 3.09 4.14 8.70
CA SER A 161 1.86 3.96 7.93
C SER A 161 2.06 4.42 6.50
N VAL A 162 1.64 3.56 5.57
CA VAL A 162 1.83 3.73 4.13
C VAL A 162 0.48 3.60 3.46
N GLU A 163 0.21 4.48 2.50
CA GLU A 163 -1.00 4.45 1.69
C GLU A 163 -0.64 4.30 0.21
N ASN A 164 -1.37 3.44 -0.51
CA ASN A 164 -1.31 3.33 -1.97
C ASN A 164 -2.54 4.02 -2.58
N GLN A 165 -2.39 5.26 -3.02
CA GLN A 165 -3.44 6.01 -3.72
C GLN A 165 -3.51 5.67 -5.22
N GLY A 166 -2.65 4.76 -5.67
CA GLY A 166 -2.61 4.27 -7.04
C GLY A 166 -3.67 3.21 -7.29
N ASN A 167 -3.77 2.79 -8.55
CA ASN A 167 -4.70 1.75 -8.97
C ASN A 167 -4.00 0.41 -9.29
N GLY A 168 -2.67 0.36 -9.17
CA GLY A 168 -1.88 -0.86 -9.23
C GLY A 168 -1.36 -1.25 -7.84
N PRO A 169 -1.24 -2.56 -7.53
CA PRO A 169 -0.64 -3.04 -6.29
C PRO A 169 0.88 -2.79 -6.32
N ASP A 170 1.51 -2.77 -5.15
CA ASP A 170 2.97 -2.80 -5.03
C ASP A 170 3.39 -3.79 -3.92
N ALA A 171 4.67 -4.13 -3.88
CA ALA A 171 5.28 -4.82 -2.76
C ALA A 171 6.35 -3.91 -2.15
N ILE A 172 6.25 -3.69 -0.85
CA ILE A 172 7.25 -3.00 -0.05
C ILE A 172 8.30 -4.03 0.35
N THR A 173 9.53 -3.85 -0.12
CA THR A 173 10.62 -4.83 0.04
C THR A 173 11.61 -4.44 1.12
N GLN A 174 11.75 -3.16 1.44
CA GLN A 174 12.59 -2.71 2.54
C GLN A 174 12.01 -1.50 3.29
N LEU A 175 12.31 -1.44 4.58
CA LEU A 175 12.06 -0.31 5.47
C LEU A 175 13.38 0.09 6.13
N LEU A 176 13.81 1.33 5.91
CA LEU A 176 15.09 1.86 6.38
C LEU A 176 14.91 3.15 7.18
N PHE A 177 15.81 3.36 8.13
CA PHE A 177 15.93 4.57 8.94
C PHE A 177 17.39 5.05 8.87
N ILE A 178 17.64 6.18 8.21
CA ILE A 178 18.99 6.66 7.89
C ILE A 178 19.22 8.05 8.46
N GLY A 179 20.40 8.31 9.03
CA GLY A 179 20.76 9.60 9.63
C GLY A 179 20.81 9.55 11.15
N ASP A 180 20.40 10.63 11.82
CA ASP A 180 20.64 10.85 13.25
C ASP A 180 19.69 10.03 14.16
N VAL A 181 19.44 8.76 13.86
CA VAL A 181 18.74 7.80 14.73
C VAL A 181 19.74 7.02 15.60
N PRO A 182 19.30 6.41 16.72
CA PRO A 182 20.20 5.69 17.61
C PRO A 182 20.88 4.46 16.98
N TYR A 183 20.20 3.77 16.08
CA TYR A 183 20.74 2.58 15.41
C TYR A 183 20.29 2.54 13.95
N PRO A 184 20.95 3.31 13.07
CA PRO A 184 20.53 3.49 11.68
C PRO A 184 20.67 2.20 10.86
N SER A 185 20.05 2.21 9.68
CA SER A 185 20.08 1.10 8.73
C SER A 185 21.42 0.96 7.99
N ASP A 186 22.25 2.02 7.99
CA ASP A 186 23.54 2.10 7.30
C ASP A 186 24.72 1.54 8.12
N GLU A 187 25.95 1.81 7.64
CA GLU A 187 27.21 1.37 8.24
C GLU A 187 27.45 1.89 9.67
N GLU A 188 26.72 2.92 10.12
CA GLU A 188 26.79 3.45 11.48
C GLU A 188 25.90 2.67 12.45
N GLY A 189 25.19 1.62 11.99
CA GLY A 189 24.38 0.78 12.84
C GLY A 189 24.23 -0.65 12.33
N THR A 190 23.06 -0.95 11.77
CA THR A 190 22.67 -2.32 11.41
C THR A 190 23.24 -2.79 10.08
N ASN A 191 23.71 -1.88 9.23
CA ASN A 191 24.43 -2.14 7.99
C ASN A 191 23.71 -3.12 7.06
N TYR A 192 22.43 -2.85 6.78
CA TYR A 192 21.60 -3.64 5.85
C TYR A 192 20.94 -2.80 4.75
N ASP A 193 21.16 -1.48 4.73
CA ASP A 193 20.65 -0.58 3.69
C ASP A 193 21.12 -0.94 2.27
N GLU A 194 22.29 -1.55 2.11
CA GLU A 194 22.77 -2.10 0.84
C GLU A 194 22.50 -3.61 0.65
N ASN A 195 21.67 -4.23 1.50
CA ASN A 195 21.39 -5.67 1.47
C ASN A 195 19.93 -6.00 1.11
N ASP A 196 19.68 -6.21 -0.18
CA ASP A 196 18.36 -6.53 -0.75
C ASP A 196 17.71 -7.81 -0.17
N ASP A 197 18.48 -8.70 0.49
CA ASP A 197 17.94 -9.91 1.15
C ASP A 197 17.36 -9.62 2.55
N VAL A 198 17.45 -8.37 3.02
CA VAL A 198 16.99 -7.95 4.35
C VAL A 198 15.98 -6.82 4.22
N SER A 199 14.74 -7.07 4.62
CA SER A 199 13.66 -6.07 4.53
C SER A 199 13.69 -5.05 5.65
N GLY A 200 14.07 -5.43 6.87
CA GLY A 200 13.85 -4.63 8.07
C GLY A 200 12.39 -4.55 8.53
N ILE A 201 11.47 -5.33 7.92
CA ILE A 201 10.03 -5.29 8.18
C ILE A 201 9.63 -6.46 9.08
N TYR A 202 9.03 -6.16 10.22
CA TYR A 202 8.53 -7.15 11.17
C TYR A 202 7.06 -7.51 10.90
N ASP A 203 6.77 -8.81 10.92
CA ASP A 203 5.43 -9.38 10.90
C ASP A 203 5.00 -9.83 12.30
N PRO A 204 3.99 -9.18 12.90
CA PRO A 204 3.45 -9.57 14.20
C PRO A 204 2.74 -10.93 14.24
N GLU A 205 2.24 -11.44 13.12
CA GLU A 205 1.53 -12.72 13.08
C GLU A 205 2.51 -13.89 13.16
N GLU A 206 3.64 -13.78 12.47
CA GLU A 206 4.70 -14.79 12.43
C GLU A 206 5.84 -14.55 13.44
N ASP A 207 5.83 -13.40 14.14
CA ASP A 207 6.86 -12.98 15.13
C ASP A 207 8.29 -13.00 14.54
N THR A 208 8.42 -12.58 13.27
CA THR A 208 9.68 -12.60 12.52
C THR A 208 9.72 -11.51 11.45
N GLU A 209 10.90 -11.29 10.87
CA GLU A 209 11.07 -10.50 9.66
C GLU A 209 10.43 -11.19 8.45
N VAL A 210 9.76 -10.43 7.60
CA VAL A 210 9.21 -10.89 6.32
C VAL A 210 9.93 -10.26 5.16
N ASP A 211 10.07 -10.98 4.04
CA ASP A 211 10.80 -10.49 2.87
C ASP A 211 10.12 -9.27 2.23
N GLU A 212 8.79 -9.21 2.27
CA GLU A 212 8.01 -8.12 1.71
C GLU A 212 6.59 -8.03 2.26
N VAL A 213 5.96 -6.89 2.04
CA VAL A 213 4.54 -6.65 2.34
C VAL A 213 3.86 -6.12 1.08
N VAL A 214 2.82 -6.82 0.62
CA VAL A 214 1.99 -6.36 -0.50
C VAL A 214 1.05 -5.26 -0.01
N ILE A 215 0.92 -4.19 -0.78
CA ILE A 215 -0.07 -3.13 -0.58
C ILE A 215 -0.98 -3.01 -1.81
N GLU A 216 -2.26 -3.24 -1.60
CA GLU A 216 -3.28 -3.24 -2.64
C GLU A 216 -3.66 -1.82 -3.08
N PRO A 217 -4.31 -1.66 -4.24
CA PRO A 217 -4.87 -0.37 -4.65
C PRO A 217 -5.85 0.22 -3.62
N GLY A 218 -5.62 1.46 -3.21
CA GLY A 218 -6.47 2.15 -2.23
C GLY A 218 -6.31 1.66 -0.79
N GLU A 219 -5.33 0.79 -0.52
CA GLU A 219 -5.05 0.30 0.83
C GLU A 219 -4.16 1.28 1.61
N GLN A 220 -4.39 1.32 2.92
CA GLN A 220 -3.46 1.89 3.90
C GLN A 220 -3.10 0.80 4.92
N LEU A 221 -1.82 0.57 5.12
CA LEU A 221 -1.30 -0.41 6.10
C LEU A 221 -0.24 0.22 7.00
N THR A 222 0.16 -0.52 8.05
CA THR A 222 1.23 -0.11 8.96
C THR A 222 2.34 -1.15 8.95
N LEU A 223 3.54 -0.70 8.63
CA LEU A 223 4.77 -1.46 8.74
C LEU A 223 5.37 -1.28 10.13
N TYR A 224 6.04 -2.31 10.63
CA TYR A 224 6.79 -2.26 11.88
C TYR A 224 8.26 -2.55 11.60
N SER A 225 9.17 -1.84 12.29
CA SER A 225 10.59 -2.15 12.19
C SER A 225 10.91 -3.48 12.87
N TYR A 226 11.85 -4.23 12.28
CA TYR A 226 12.44 -5.43 12.88
C TYR A 226 13.79 -5.19 13.57
N ARG A 227 14.43 -4.06 13.23
CA ARG A 227 15.85 -3.81 13.55
C ARG A 227 16.07 -2.86 14.72
N SER A 228 15.02 -2.47 15.43
CA SER A 228 15.08 -1.55 16.58
C SER A 228 15.84 -0.25 16.29
N PRO A 229 15.42 0.57 15.31
CA PRO A 229 16.16 1.76 14.88
C PRO A 229 16.36 2.80 16.00
N PHE A 230 15.55 2.73 17.07
CA PHE A 230 15.64 3.59 18.25
C PHE A 230 16.25 2.90 19.48
N ALA A 231 16.97 1.80 19.27
CA ALA A 231 17.80 1.18 20.29
C ALA A 231 19.13 1.92 20.42
N PHE A 232 19.46 2.42 21.61
CA PHE A 232 20.80 2.95 21.85
C PHE A 232 21.82 1.81 21.94
N VAL A 233 22.83 1.82 21.05
CA VAL A 233 23.92 0.83 21.01
C VAL A 233 25.25 1.55 21.15
N ARG A 234 26.11 1.08 22.07
CA ARG A 234 27.38 1.77 22.34
C ARG A 234 28.33 1.69 21.16
N GLY A 235 28.73 2.86 20.66
CA GLY A 235 29.69 2.98 19.55
C GLY A 235 29.04 2.93 18.17
N GLU A 236 27.71 2.89 18.12
CA GLU A 236 26.90 2.92 16.89
C GLU A 236 25.93 4.11 16.98
N GLY A 237 25.62 4.71 15.83
CA GLY A 237 24.61 5.75 15.66
C GLY A 237 24.66 6.88 16.69
N THR A 238 23.47 7.38 17.05
CA THR A 238 23.30 8.51 17.98
C THR A 238 23.11 8.04 19.43
N SER A 239 23.85 8.63 20.36
CA SER A 239 23.69 8.44 21.81
C SER A 239 23.02 9.61 22.51
N CYS A 240 22.39 9.35 23.66
CA CYS A 240 21.98 10.41 24.57
C CYS A 240 23.21 11.06 25.22
N GLU A 241 23.27 12.38 25.20
CA GLU A 241 24.32 13.17 25.84
C GLU A 241 23.79 13.99 27.02
N SER A 242 24.70 14.51 27.86
CA SER A 242 24.35 15.41 28.98
C SER A 242 23.78 16.77 28.56
N GLU A 243 23.79 17.04 27.25
CA GLU A 243 23.23 18.24 26.64
C GLU A 243 22.15 17.84 25.63
N GLU A 244 21.20 18.74 25.38
CA GLU A 244 20.15 18.52 24.40
C GLU A 244 20.72 18.42 22.99
N GLN A 245 20.20 17.48 22.18
CA GLN A 245 20.64 17.26 20.81
C GLN A 245 19.46 17.40 19.83
N THR A 246 19.77 17.82 18.62
CA THR A 246 18.85 17.85 17.48
C THR A 246 19.53 17.24 16.28
N GLY A 247 18.77 16.48 15.50
CA GLY A 247 19.23 15.87 14.27
C GLY A 247 18.12 15.76 13.25
N SER A 248 18.42 15.08 12.15
CA SER A 248 17.48 14.74 11.10
C SER A 248 17.72 13.31 10.64
N PHE A 249 16.63 12.62 10.28
CA PHE A 249 16.72 11.29 9.69
C PHE A 249 15.69 11.12 8.57
N GLU A 250 15.97 10.20 7.68
CA GLU A 250 15.08 9.81 6.58
C GLU A 250 14.46 8.44 6.89
N VAL A 251 13.14 8.34 6.73
CA VAL A 251 12.46 7.05 6.62
C VAL A 251 12.34 6.75 5.14
N ILE A 252 12.87 5.59 4.73
CA ILE A 252 12.86 5.15 3.34
C ILE A 252 12.11 3.83 3.25
N ILE A 253 11.27 3.73 2.22
CA ILE A 253 10.61 2.51 1.82
C ILE A 253 11.03 2.19 0.41
N GLU A 254 11.59 1.00 0.22
CA GLU A 254 11.88 0.47 -1.12
C GLU A 254 10.73 -0.40 -1.61
N THR A 255 10.43 -0.28 -2.91
CA THR A 255 9.26 -0.93 -3.52
C THR A 255 9.61 -1.62 -4.82
N ARG A 256 8.85 -2.65 -5.18
CA ARG A 256 9.14 -3.48 -6.35
C ARG A 256 8.69 -2.84 -7.67
N VAL A 257 7.55 -2.18 -7.69
CA VAL A 257 6.91 -1.71 -8.94
C VAL A 257 6.99 -0.20 -9.13
N GLY A 258 6.80 0.57 -8.06
CA GLY A 258 6.70 2.03 -8.07
C GLY A 258 8.00 2.75 -8.45
N THR A 259 8.26 3.90 -7.83
CA THR A 259 9.49 4.68 -8.07
C THR A 259 10.76 4.02 -7.50
N ASN A 260 10.70 2.74 -7.17
CA ASN A 260 11.65 1.93 -6.39
C ASN A 260 11.90 2.42 -4.96
N ARG A 261 11.65 3.71 -4.67
CA ARG A 261 11.92 4.35 -3.39
C ARG A 261 10.90 5.44 -3.09
N VAL A 262 10.40 5.47 -1.86
CA VAL A 262 9.55 6.51 -1.26
C VAL A 262 10.21 6.92 0.05
N SER A 263 10.34 8.22 0.31
CA SER A 263 10.96 8.68 1.55
C SER A 263 10.40 10.00 2.08
N ASN A 264 10.46 10.16 3.39
CA ASN A 264 10.16 11.39 4.12
C ASN A 264 11.32 11.69 5.08
N THR A 265 11.64 12.98 5.23
CA THR A 265 12.63 13.47 6.20
C THR A 265 11.93 13.98 7.45
N TYR A 266 12.54 13.74 8.60
CA TYR A 266 12.02 14.13 9.90
C TYR A 266 13.10 14.72 10.77
N SER A 267 12.74 15.77 11.51
CA SER A 267 13.53 16.29 12.61
C SER A 267 13.39 15.41 13.84
N ILE A 268 14.50 15.18 14.53
CA ILE A 268 14.55 14.46 15.80
C ILE A 268 15.21 15.30 16.88
N HIS A 269 14.66 15.25 18.08
CA HIS A 269 15.18 15.92 19.26
C HIS A 269 15.35 14.94 20.41
N TYR A 270 16.50 15.03 21.07
CA TYR A 270 16.85 14.25 22.25
C TYR A 270 17.01 15.17 23.44
N SER A 271 16.31 14.86 24.54
CA SER A 271 16.52 15.58 25.80
C SER A 271 17.90 15.29 26.38
N ALA A 272 18.45 16.23 27.16
CA ALA A 272 19.66 15.97 27.94
C ALA A 272 19.47 14.78 28.90
N SER A 273 20.47 13.91 28.99
CA SER A 273 20.51 12.75 29.89
C SER A 273 21.95 12.40 30.27
N GLU A 274 22.18 12.17 31.57
CA GLU A 274 23.45 11.63 32.06
C GLU A 274 23.56 10.10 31.82
N GLU A 275 22.44 9.45 31.50
CA GLU A 275 22.36 8.05 31.14
C GLU A 275 22.30 7.87 29.62
N PHE A 276 23.05 6.89 29.12
CA PHE A 276 23.30 6.66 27.70
C PHE A 276 22.04 6.38 26.86
N ASP A 277 20.97 5.86 27.47
CA ASP A 277 19.78 5.35 26.78
C ASP A 277 18.45 5.92 27.34
N ASN A 278 18.52 6.97 28.16
CA ASN A 278 17.36 7.46 28.92
C ASN A 278 16.87 8.85 28.49
N CYS A 279 17.35 9.39 27.37
CA CYS A 279 16.79 10.62 26.82
C CYS A 279 15.37 10.42 26.28
N GLU A 280 14.53 11.44 26.45
CA GLU A 280 13.24 11.54 25.76
C GLU A 280 13.50 11.85 24.27
N ILE A 281 12.72 11.24 23.39
CA ILE A 281 12.85 11.41 21.94
C ILE A 281 11.57 12.10 21.46
N THR A 282 11.71 13.20 20.73
CA THR A 282 10.60 13.86 20.03
C THR A 282 10.89 13.90 18.54
N ILE A 283 9.89 13.59 17.72
CA ILE A 283 10.02 13.54 16.26
C ILE A 283 8.94 14.42 15.64
N SER A 284 9.29 15.16 14.59
CA SER A 284 8.37 15.97 13.80
C SER A 284 8.72 15.91 12.32
N GLU A 285 7.70 16.01 11.46
CA GLU A 285 7.88 16.23 10.02
C GLU A 285 8.56 17.57 9.74
N ASP A 286 9.45 17.58 8.76
CA ASP A 286 10.12 18.78 8.25
C ASP A 286 9.26 19.59 7.26
#